data_AF-A0A7W0L7R8-F1
#
_entry.id   AF-A0A7W0L7R8-F1
#
_cell.length_a   1.000
_cell.length_b   1.000
_cell.length_c   1.000
_cell.angle_alpha   90.00
_cell.angle_beta   90.00
_cell.angle_gamma   90.00
#
_symmetry.space_group_name_H-M   'P 1'
#
loop_
_entity.id
_entity.type
_entity.pdbx_description
1 polymer ?
#
loop_
_entity_poly.entity_id
_entity_poly.type
_entity_poly.pdbx_seq_one_letter_code
_entity_poly.pdbx_strand_id
1 'polypeptide(L)'
;MCGAPAQKANGAGLEGVDLTTQTVIQGVVESAGAPVPAAYVRLLDATGEFAAEVVSSATGDYRFFAAPGSWTVRALSPAGRGEAAVVADRGLTEAAISLS
;
A
#
# COMPACT_ATOMS: atom_id res chain seq x y z
N MET A 1 32.17 8.13 -10.47
CA MET A 1 30.95 8.56 -9.75
C MET A 1 29.75 8.21 -10.64
N CYS A 2 28.98 7.19 -10.29
CA CYS A 2 27.72 6.89 -10.96
C CYS A 2 26.59 7.46 -10.09
N GLY A 3 26.18 8.70 -10.37
CA GLY A 3 25.00 9.29 -9.75
C GLY A 3 23.75 8.79 -10.47
N ALA A 4 22.99 7.90 -9.84
CA ALA A 4 21.66 7.54 -10.29
C ALA A 4 20.81 8.83 -10.38
N PRO A 5 19.99 9.01 -11.44
CA PRO A 5 19.20 10.22 -11.60
C PRO A 5 18.25 10.41 -10.43
N ALA A 6 18.12 11.66 -9.99
CA ALA A 6 17.30 12.05 -8.86
C ALA A 6 15.86 11.51 -8.99
N GLN A 7 15.46 10.64 -8.04
CA GLN A 7 14.08 10.22 -7.87
C GLN A 7 13.22 11.47 -7.69
N LYS A 8 12.40 11.77 -8.70
CA LYS A 8 11.43 12.85 -8.63
C LYS A 8 10.45 12.55 -7.50
N ALA A 9 10.16 13.62 -6.76
CA ALA A 9 9.43 13.63 -5.51
C ALA A 9 7.95 13.32 -5.70
N ASN A 10 7.58 12.06 -5.42
CA ASN A 10 6.26 11.60 -4.99
C ASN A 10 6.37 10.08 -4.74
N GLY A 11 6.22 9.67 -3.48
CA GLY A 11 6.47 8.31 -2.99
C GLY A 11 5.91 7.22 -3.90
N ALA A 12 6.73 6.19 -4.12
CA ALA A 12 6.47 5.04 -4.99
C ALA A 12 6.12 5.42 -6.46
N GLY A 13 7.14 5.69 -7.28
CA GLY A 13 6.95 5.87 -8.72
C GLY A 13 6.10 4.74 -9.34
N LEU A 14 5.19 5.12 -10.23
CA LEU A 14 4.38 4.20 -11.04
C LEU A 14 5.15 3.71 -12.29
N GLU A 15 6.48 3.72 -12.23
CA GLU A 15 7.31 3.30 -13.36
C GLU A 15 7.03 1.82 -13.66
N GLY A 16 6.66 1.54 -14.91
CA GLY A 16 6.25 0.19 -15.35
C GLY A 16 4.83 -0.22 -14.93
N VAL A 17 4.04 0.67 -14.32
CA VAL A 17 2.64 0.44 -13.98
C VAL A 17 1.75 1.03 -15.07
N ASP A 18 0.98 0.19 -15.75
CA ASP A 18 -0.04 0.61 -16.70
C ASP A 18 -1.43 0.58 -16.05
N LEU A 19 -1.85 1.74 -15.54
CA LEU A 19 -3.15 1.91 -14.88
C LEU A 19 -4.35 1.70 -15.81
N THR A 20 -4.14 1.62 -17.13
CA THR A 20 -5.21 1.30 -18.09
C THR A 20 -5.46 -0.20 -18.23
N THR A 21 -4.61 -1.03 -17.64
CA THR A 21 -4.75 -2.49 -17.68
C THR A 21 -4.67 -3.12 -16.29
N GLN A 22 -4.06 -2.45 -15.32
CA GLN A 22 -3.81 -2.95 -13.97
C GLN A 22 -4.74 -2.32 -12.93
N THR A 23 -5.04 -3.07 -11.86
CA THR A 23 -5.68 -2.56 -10.64
C THR A 23 -4.63 -2.52 -9.53
N VAL A 24 -4.37 -1.33 -9.01
CA VAL A 24 -3.31 -1.06 -8.04
C VAL A 24 -3.93 -0.46 -6.79
N ILE A 25 -3.65 -1.07 -5.64
CA ILE A 25 -3.99 -0.52 -4.32
C ILE A 25 -2.68 -0.09 -3.67
N GLN A 26 -2.55 1.17 -3.29
CA GLN A 26 -1.35 1.67 -2.60
C GLN A 26 -1.71 2.66 -1.51
N GLY A 27 -0.76 2.95 -0.64
CA GLY A 27 -0.89 4.01 0.34
C GLY A 27 0.25 4.01 1.33
N VAL A 28 0.07 4.78 2.40
CA VAL A 28 1.06 4.94 3.46
C VAL A 28 0.47 4.42 4.77
N VAL A 29 1.27 3.66 5.51
CA VAL A 29 0.98 3.31 6.90
C VAL A 29 1.51 4.41 7.79
N GLU A 30 0.65 4.98 8.64
CA GLU A 30 1.00 6.07 9.54
C GLU A 30 0.55 5.77 10.97
N SER A 31 1.27 6.33 11.96
CA SER A 31 0.87 6.34 13.36
C SER A 31 1.14 7.73 13.92
N ALA A 32 0.14 8.33 14.56
CA ALA A 32 0.21 9.70 15.09
C ALA A 32 0.74 10.74 14.07
N GLY A 33 0.41 10.58 12.78
CA GLY A 33 0.84 11.47 11.71
C GLY A 33 2.28 11.28 11.23
N ALA A 34 2.97 10.23 11.66
CA ALA A 34 4.29 9.85 11.16
C ALA A 34 4.23 8.53 10.38
N PRO A 35 4.99 8.40 9.27
CA PRO A 35 5.04 7.15 8.50
C PRO A 35 5.65 6.02 9.34
N VAL A 36 5.10 4.81 9.17
CA VAL A 36 5.52 3.61 9.88
C VAL A 36 6.25 2.68 8.92
N PRO A 37 7.58 2.58 9.02
CA PRO A 37 8.34 1.64 8.22
C PRO A 37 8.21 0.22 8.75
N ALA A 38 8.47 -0.75 7.88
CA ALA A 38 8.51 -2.18 8.24
C ALA A 38 7.23 -2.71 8.90
N ALA A 39 6.07 -2.11 8.58
CA ALA A 39 4.77 -2.65 8.96
C ALA A 39 4.41 -3.82 8.04
N TYR A 40 3.85 -4.88 8.60
CA TYR A 40 3.26 -5.98 7.84
C TYR A 40 1.90 -5.55 7.33
N VAL A 41 1.76 -5.39 6.02
CA VAL A 41 0.51 -4.99 5.37
C VAL A 41 -0.05 -6.19 4.64
N ARG A 42 -1.27 -6.59 5.00
CA ARG A 42 -1.99 -7.73 4.41
C ARG A 42 -3.14 -7.24 3.56
N LEU A 43 -3.32 -7.87 2.42
CA LEU A 43 -4.49 -7.74 1.59
C LEU A 43 -5.39 -8.96 1.82
N LEU A 44 -6.65 -8.70 2.18
CA LEU A 44 -7.67 -9.72 2.40
C LEU A 44 -8.82 -9.52 1.41
N ASP A 45 -9.36 -10.61 0.87
CA ASP A 45 -10.51 -10.53 -0.02
C ASP A 45 -11.82 -10.21 0.72
N ALA A 46 -12.93 -10.19 -0.02
CA ALA A 46 -14.25 -9.89 0.51
C ALA A 46 -14.76 -10.88 1.59
N THR A 47 -14.17 -12.07 1.67
CA THR A 47 -14.48 -13.08 2.70
C THR A 47 -13.58 -12.94 3.94
N GLY A 48 -12.57 -12.07 3.88
CA GLY A 48 -11.53 -11.93 4.89
C GLY A 48 -10.38 -12.91 4.73
N GLU A 49 -10.34 -13.66 3.62
CA GLU A 49 -9.26 -14.60 3.32
C GLU A 49 -7.99 -13.84 2.92
N PHE A 50 -6.85 -14.35 3.37
CA PHE A 50 -5.54 -13.79 3.05
C PHE A 50 -5.19 -13.98 1.57
N ALA A 51 -4.94 -12.88 0.86
CA ALA A 51 -4.53 -12.91 -0.54
C ALA A 51 -3.04 -12.60 -0.75
N ALA A 52 -2.52 -11.61 -0.02
CA ALA A 52 -1.11 -11.19 -0.15
C ALA A 52 -0.61 -10.45 1.09
N GLU A 53 0.72 -10.38 1.24
CA GLU A 53 1.40 -9.56 2.25
C GLU A 53 2.57 -8.81 1.61
N VAL A 54 2.77 -7.57 2.05
CA VAL A 54 3.97 -6.78 1.77
C VAL A 54 4.46 -6.14 3.06
N VAL A 55 5.70 -5.66 3.05
CA VAL A 55 6.27 -4.87 4.14
C VAL A 55 6.35 -3.42 3.70
N SER A 56 5.91 -2.49 4.54
CA SER A 56 5.96 -1.06 4.21
C SER A 56 7.40 -0.55 4.06
N SER A 57 7.60 0.40 3.16
CA SER A 57 8.90 1.02 2.87
C SER A 57 9.43 1.84 4.04
N ALA A 58 10.64 2.42 3.91
CA ALA A 58 11.19 3.36 4.89
C ALA A 58 10.31 4.61 5.10
N THR A 59 9.48 4.95 4.13
CA THR A 59 8.52 6.07 4.15
C THR A 59 7.09 5.59 4.40
N GLY A 60 6.89 4.34 4.81
CA GLY A 60 5.58 3.77 5.13
C GLY A 60 4.74 3.34 3.92
N ASP A 61 5.26 3.49 2.70
CA ASP A 61 4.53 3.15 1.47
C ASP A 61 4.35 1.64 1.33
N TYR A 62 3.20 1.23 0.79
CA TYR A 62 2.93 -0.13 0.35
C TYR A 62 2.17 -0.14 -0.98
N ARG A 63 2.23 -1.27 -1.70
CA ARG A 63 1.50 -1.46 -2.96
C ARG A 63 1.11 -2.91 -3.17
N PHE A 64 -0.11 -3.12 -3.66
CA PHE A 64 -0.61 -4.40 -4.17
C PHE A 64 -1.09 -4.26 -5.60
N PHE A 65 -0.95 -5.36 -6.35
CA PHE A 65 -1.65 -5.58 -7.61
C PHE A 65 -2.72 -6.64 -7.34
N ALA A 66 -3.97 -6.32 -7.65
CA ALA A 66 -5.12 -7.15 -7.30
C ALA A 66 -6.11 -7.26 -8.46
N ALA A 67 -7.08 -8.16 -8.35
CA ALA A 67 -8.25 -8.11 -9.22
C ALA A 67 -9.19 -6.96 -8.78
N PRO A 68 -10.01 -6.40 -9.69
CA PRO A 68 -11.12 -5.54 -9.30
C PRO A 68 -12.01 -6.25 -8.27
N GLY A 69 -12.41 -5.54 -7.21
CA GLY A 69 -13.22 -6.12 -6.15
C GLY A 69 -13.15 -5.37 -4.83
N SER A 70 -13.80 -5.95 -3.82
CA SER A 70 -13.75 -5.50 -2.43
C SER A 70 -12.60 -6.18 -1.70
N TRP A 71 -11.83 -5.38 -0.99
CA TRP A 71 -10.64 -5.78 -0.27
C TRP A 71 -10.61 -5.15 1.13
N THR A 72 -9.91 -5.78 2.06
CA THR A 72 -9.48 -5.17 3.31
C THR A 72 -7.96 -5.10 3.33
N VAL A 73 -7.40 -3.90 3.51
CA VAL A 73 -5.97 -3.73 3.74
C VAL A 73 -5.75 -3.59 5.24
N ARG A 74 -4.93 -4.45 5.82
CA ARG A 74 -4.69 -4.51 7.27
C ARG A 74 -3.20 -4.40 7.57
N ALA A 75 -2.81 -3.43 8.37
CA ALA A 75 -1.44 -3.20 8.78
C ALA A 75 -1.20 -3.56 10.25
N LEU A 76 -0.05 -4.20 10.51
CA LEU A 76 0.41 -4.60 11.84
C LEU A 76 1.86 -4.15 12.01
N SER A 77 2.15 -3.45 13.11
CA SER A 77 3.52 -3.09 13.50
C SER A 77 3.65 -3.02 15.02
N PRO A 78 4.87 -2.89 15.56
CA PRO A 78 5.05 -2.58 16.99
C PRO A 78 4.37 -1.29 17.44
N ALA A 79 4.10 -0.34 16.53
CA ALA A 79 3.43 0.92 16.83
C ALA A 79 1.89 0.81 16.90
N GLY A 80 1.30 -0.34 16.52
CA GLY A 80 -0.14 -0.56 16.59
C GLY A 80 -0.69 -1.35 15.40
N ARG A 81 -2.02 -1.34 15.29
CA ARG A 81 -2.75 -1.99 14.18
C ARG A 81 -3.74 -1.02 13.55
N GLY A 82 -4.04 -1.24 12.27
CA GLY A 82 -5.04 -0.47 11.53
C GLY A 82 -5.51 -1.23 10.31
N GLU A 83 -6.69 -0.89 9.81
CA GLU A 83 -7.22 -1.47 8.57
C GLU A 83 -8.11 -0.47 7.82
N ALA A 84 -8.22 -0.68 6.51
CA ALA A 84 -9.13 0.06 5.64
C ALA A 84 -9.84 -0.90 4.69
N ALA A 85 -11.15 -0.71 4.55
CA ALA A 85 -11.93 -1.33 3.48
C ALA A 85 -11.68 -0.56 2.18
N VAL A 86 -11.45 -1.29 1.09
CA VAL A 86 -11.10 -0.74 -0.23
C VAL A 86 -11.97 -1.41 -1.28
N VAL A 87 -12.62 -0.62 -2.13
CA VAL A 87 -13.18 -1.11 -3.38
C VAL A 87 -12.24 -0.65 -4.48
N ALA A 88 -11.63 -1.60 -5.17
CA ALA A 88 -10.65 -1.33 -6.22
C ALA A 88 -11.22 -1.72 -7.58
N ASP A 89 -11.10 -0.82 -8.53
CA ASP A 89 -11.30 -1.08 -9.96
C ASP A 89 -9.97 -0.90 -10.69
N ARG A 90 -9.96 -1.18 -12.00
CA ARG A 90 -8.81 -0.87 -12.84
C ARG A 90 -8.40 0.59 -12.68
N GLY A 91 -7.10 0.80 -12.48
CA GLY A 91 -6.52 2.08 -12.13
C GLY A 91 -5.86 2.05 -10.77
N LEU A 92 -5.71 3.24 -10.19
CA LEU A 92 -5.07 3.44 -8.90
C LEU A 92 -6.12 3.70 -7.83
N THR A 93 -6.06 2.94 -6.74
CA THR A 93 -6.83 3.18 -5.53
C THR A 93 -5.88 3.49 -4.39
N GLU A 94 -6.04 4.67 -3.78
CA GLU A 94 -5.26 5.10 -2.62
C GLU A 94 -5.97 4.72 -1.31
N ALA A 95 -5.24 4.11 -0.40
CA ALA A 95 -5.73 3.69 0.91
C ALA A 95 -4.66 3.96 1.97
N ALA A 96 -4.80 5.05 2.74
CA ALA A 96 -3.92 5.28 3.89
C ALA A 96 -4.38 4.41 5.08
N ILE A 97 -3.42 3.90 5.87
CA ILE A 97 -3.72 3.10 7.06
C ILE A 97 -3.19 3.82 8.29
N SER A 98 -4.09 4.28 9.15
CA SER A 98 -3.72 4.84 10.46
C SER A 98 -3.70 3.74 11.52
N LEU A 99 -2.57 3.61 12.24
CA LEU A 99 -2.44 2.69 13.36
C LEU A 99 -2.93 3.32 14.66
N SER A 100 -3.54 2.48 15.50
CA SER A 100 -3.93 2.78 16.89
C SER A 100 -3.58 1.64 17.83
#